data_AF-A0AB39TPY4-F1
#
_entry.id   AF-A0AB39TPY4-F1
#
_cell.length_a   1.000
_cell.length_b   1.000
_cell.length_c   1.000
_cell.angle_alpha   90.00
_cell.angle_beta   90.00
_cell.angle_gamma   90.00
#
_symmetry.space_group_name_H-M   'P 1'
#
loop_
_entity.id
_entity.type
_entity.pdbx_description
1 polymer ?
#
loop_
_entity_poly.entity_id
_entity_poly.type
_entity_poly.pdbx_seq_one_letter_code
_entity_poly.pdbx_strand_id
1 'polypeptide(L)'
;MTTAHNGPALDALHGLSVGDALGAQMFVPATARTHLAHRTDPPGPWPWTDDTEMACSVYAAHTERGTIDTFDLTHAFARRHDFDRGYGPAANRLLRLVREGGDAKALAAELFDGQGSYGNGAAMRVAPLGAAYSADPTKVIRPAAESALITHTHPQAVDGAIAVAVAAAFAVQVGRGTRMTPITFLERVRRFTPFGAVHDGLSEAIRLLLAGSNAQVAATVLGNGSRTSAADTVPYALWCAARHLTDYPAAIWEAIAAGGDMDTVAAITGGVVAACTGTRGIPAAWMAAREPLPAWAFAEAGSVPGGRGRDSMLVPRPCPVPAVQWTDEQWQRIRTGASHGHRTVHTHEGALRIGDPKGEVLWEVAVVRVRGGWQPVSAVVESSPHRWNADPGEADLARILHDAATGEQSPLRP
;
A
#
# COMPACT_ATOMS: atom_id res chain seq x y z
N MET A 1 -26.53 0.55 10.54
CA MET A 1 -26.67 1.30 9.28
C MET A 1 -25.63 0.74 8.34
N THR A 2 -26.02 -0.09 7.37
CA THR A 2 -25.15 -0.57 6.30
C THR A 2 -24.53 0.64 5.62
N THR A 3 -23.23 0.87 5.80
CA THR A 3 -22.50 1.87 5.03
C THR A 3 -22.61 1.47 3.57
N ALA A 4 -23.40 2.18 2.79
CA ALA A 4 -23.44 1.95 1.36
C ALA A 4 -22.03 2.21 0.82
N HIS A 5 -21.36 1.15 0.34
CA HIS A 5 -20.08 1.25 -0.36
C HIS A 5 -20.34 2.01 -1.66
N ASN A 6 -20.28 3.33 -1.61
CA ASN A 6 -20.56 4.23 -2.73
C ASN A 6 -19.56 5.38 -2.67
N GLY A 7 -19.14 5.86 -3.84
CA GLY A 7 -18.32 7.07 -3.96
C GLY A 7 -16.97 6.83 -4.62
N PRO A 8 -16.13 7.88 -4.67
CA PRO A 8 -14.99 7.93 -5.58
C PRO A 8 -13.96 6.82 -5.37
N ALA A 9 -13.77 6.35 -4.13
CA ALA A 9 -12.87 5.24 -3.82
C ALA A 9 -13.34 3.92 -4.47
N LEU A 10 -14.65 3.65 -4.45
CA LEU A 10 -15.20 2.46 -5.10
C LEU A 10 -15.21 2.62 -6.62
N ASP A 11 -15.51 3.82 -7.13
CA ASP A 11 -15.43 4.10 -8.56
C ASP A 11 -14.01 3.83 -9.10
N ALA A 12 -12.99 4.31 -8.39
CA ALA A 12 -11.59 4.05 -8.70
C ALA A 12 -11.24 2.55 -8.61
N LEU A 13 -11.75 1.81 -7.62
CA LEU A 13 -11.53 0.37 -7.52
C LEU A 13 -12.12 -0.39 -8.71
N HIS A 14 -13.34 -0.04 -9.13
CA HIS A 14 -13.95 -0.64 -10.31
C HIS A 14 -13.17 -0.32 -11.58
N GLY A 15 -12.78 0.95 -11.77
CA GLY A 15 -11.97 1.36 -12.90
C GLY A 15 -10.60 0.70 -12.95
N LEU A 16 -9.95 0.52 -11.81
CA LEU A 16 -8.71 -0.23 -11.71
C LEU A 16 -8.94 -1.68 -12.13
N SER A 17 -9.96 -2.34 -11.57
CA SER A 17 -10.19 -3.77 -11.83
C SER A 17 -10.55 -4.11 -13.26
N VAL A 18 -11.25 -3.20 -13.95
CA VAL A 18 -11.56 -3.38 -15.38
C VAL A 18 -10.32 -3.14 -16.24
N GLY A 19 -9.47 -2.18 -15.86
CA GLY A 19 -8.21 -1.90 -16.55
C GLY A 19 -7.24 -3.08 -16.45
N ASP A 20 -7.00 -3.56 -15.23
CA ASP A 20 -6.27 -4.80 -14.93
C ASP A 20 -6.79 -5.95 -15.81
N ALA A 21 -8.07 -6.33 -15.62
CA ALA A 21 -8.59 -7.54 -16.24
C ALA A 21 -8.52 -7.50 -17.77
N LEU A 22 -8.80 -6.34 -18.39
CA LEU A 22 -8.68 -6.16 -19.84
C LEU A 22 -7.23 -6.17 -20.31
N GLY A 23 -6.33 -5.50 -19.58
CA GLY A 23 -4.89 -5.50 -19.88
C GLY A 23 -4.29 -6.89 -19.82
N ALA A 24 -4.68 -7.70 -18.83
CA ALA A 24 -4.25 -9.08 -18.68
C ALA A 24 -4.65 -9.96 -19.89
N GLN A 25 -5.79 -9.68 -20.53
CA GLN A 25 -6.20 -10.42 -21.75
C GLN A 25 -5.24 -10.20 -22.92
N MET A 26 -4.51 -9.09 -22.94
CA MET A 26 -3.61 -8.73 -24.04
C MET A 26 -2.25 -9.44 -23.97
N PHE A 27 -1.93 -10.13 -22.87
CA PHE A 27 -0.75 -11.01 -22.84
C PHE A 27 -0.93 -12.27 -23.69
N VAL A 28 -2.17 -12.66 -23.98
CA VAL A 28 -2.46 -13.79 -24.86
C VAL A 28 -2.24 -13.37 -26.32
N PRO A 29 -1.23 -13.91 -27.04
CA PRO A 29 -0.87 -13.39 -28.37
C PRO A 29 -1.99 -13.50 -29.41
N ALA A 30 -2.87 -14.49 -29.31
CA ALA A 30 -4.04 -14.62 -30.18
C ALA A 30 -5.07 -13.51 -29.93
N THR A 31 -5.32 -13.19 -28.66
CA THR A 31 -6.21 -12.10 -28.24
C THR A 31 -5.65 -10.76 -28.71
N ALA A 32 -4.39 -10.45 -28.39
CA ALA A 32 -3.75 -9.20 -28.77
C ALA A 32 -3.78 -8.95 -30.28
N ARG A 33 -3.44 -9.95 -31.10
CA ARG A 33 -3.46 -9.84 -32.56
C ARG A 33 -4.84 -9.47 -33.12
N THR A 34 -5.90 -9.93 -32.48
CA THR A 34 -7.28 -9.72 -32.94
C THR A 34 -7.83 -8.40 -32.41
N HIS A 35 -7.59 -8.10 -31.14
CA HIS A 35 -8.32 -7.07 -30.40
C HIS A 35 -7.56 -5.75 -30.26
N LEU A 36 -6.24 -5.79 -30.11
CA LEU A 36 -5.43 -4.60 -29.81
C LEU A 36 -5.41 -3.60 -30.97
N ALA A 37 -5.17 -4.08 -32.20
CA ALA A 37 -5.08 -3.23 -33.39
C ALA A 37 -6.42 -2.59 -33.79
N HIS A 38 -7.53 -3.28 -33.49
CA HIS A 38 -8.87 -2.85 -33.85
C HIS A 38 -9.65 -2.22 -32.69
N ARG A 39 -9.07 -2.19 -31.48
CA ARG A 39 -9.72 -1.72 -30.24
C ARG A 39 -11.09 -2.35 -30.04
N THR A 40 -11.16 -3.68 -30.18
CA THR A 40 -12.38 -4.46 -30.00
C THR A 40 -12.33 -5.26 -28.71
N ASP A 41 -13.47 -5.43 -28.06
CA ASP A 41 -13.56 -6.11 -26.77
C ASP A 41 -13.27 -7.63 -26.93
N PRO A 42 -12.33 -8.21 -26.16
CA PRO A 42 -12.12 -9.65 -26.15
C PRO A 42 -13.30 -10.38 -25.48
N PRO A 43 -13.58 -11.65 -25.82
CA PRO A 43 -14.63 -12.41 -25.13
C PRO A 43 -14.32 -12.55 -23.64
N GLY A 44 -15.35 -12.40 -22.80
CA GLY A 44 -15.24 -12.64 -21.36
C GLY A 44 -15.40 -14.13 -20.98
N PRO A 45 -15.23 -14.48 -19.70
CA PRO A 45 -14.89 -13.58 -18.60
C PRO A 45 -13.42 -13.17 -18.60
N TRP A 46 -13.13 -11.96 -18.10
CA TRP A 46 -11.78 -11.43 -17.92
C TRP A 46 -11.38 -11.55 -16.44
N PRO A 47 -10.53 -12.51 -16.05
CA PRO A 47 -10.01 -12.57 -14.69
C PRO A 47 -9.12 -11.36 -14.42
N TRP A 48 -9.20 -10.83 -13.20
CA TRP A 48 -8.29 -9.79 -12.69
C TRP A 48 -7.05 -10.43 -12.03
N THR A 49 -5.96 -9.65 -11.87
CA THR A 49 -4.64 -10.10 -11.36
C THR A 49 -4.37 -9.62 -9.92
N ASP A 50 -3.11 -9.72 -9.49
CA ASP A 50 -2.65 -9.22 -8.20
C ASP A 50 -2.88 -7.71 -8.02
N ASP A 51 -2.92 -6.94 -9.10
CA ASP A 51 -3.32 -5.53 -9.12
C ASP A 51 -4.65 -5.31 -8.39
N THR A 52 -5.70 -6.00 -8.83
CA THR A 52 -7.04 -5.92 -8.23
C THR A 52 -7.09 -6.56 -6.84
N GLU A 53 -6.43 -7.71 -6.62
CA GLU A 53 -6.42 -8.36 -5.30
C GLU A 53 -5.84 -7.45 -4.22
N MET A 54 -4.70 -6.83 -4.53
CA MET A 54 -4.07 -5.89 -3.61
C MET A 54 -4.86 -4.59 -3.49
N ALA A 55 -5.44 -4.07 -4.58
CA ALA A 55 -6.29 -2.87 -4.54
C ALA A 55 -7.53 -3.09 -3.66
N CYS A 56 -8.18 -4.25 -3.76
CA CYS A 56 -9.30 -4.63 -2.90
C CYS A 56 -8.88 -4.67 -1.43
N SER A 57 -7.66 -5.14 -1.13
CA SER A 57 -7.15 -5.17 0.24
C SER A 57 -6.87 -3.78 0.81
N VAL A 58 -6.31 -2.88 0.00
CA VAL A 58 -6.12 -1.47 0.38
C VAL A 58 -7.46 -0.78 0.60
N TYR A 59 -8.42 -0.97 -0.32
CA TYR A 59 -9.76 -0.41 -0.21
C TYR A 59 -10.48 -0.89 1.06
N ALA A 60 -10.46 -2.19 1.33
CA ALA A 60 -11.09 -2.76 2.52
C ALA A 60 -10.46 -2.23 3.82
N ALA A 61 -9.13 -2.23 3.90
CA ALA A 61 -8.41 -1.74 5.08
C ALA A 61 -8.72 -0.27 5.38
N HIS A 62 -8.72 0.58 4.35
CA HIS A 62 -9.05 1.98 4.51
C HIS A 62 -10.53 2.21 4.85
N THR A 63 -11.45 1.48 4.20
CA THR A 63 -12.90 1.63 4.46
C THR A 63 -13.26 1.21 5.88
N GLU A 64 -12.60 0.19 6.43
CA GLU A 64 -12.85 -0.30 7.78
C GLU A 64 -12.35 0.67 8.87
N ARG A 65 -11.17 1.29 8.68
CA ARG A 65 -10.50 2.07 9.72
C ARG A 65 -10.44 3.58 9.48
N GLY A 66 -10.77 4.04 8.27
CA GLY A 66 -10.58 5.41 7.83
C GLY A 66 -9.11 5.83 7.65
N THR A 67 -8.17 4.90 7.81
CA THR A 67 -6.72 5.10 7.65
C THR A 67 -6.05 3.78 7.27
N ILE A 68 -4.79 3.84 6.84
CA ILE A 68 -3.97 2.64 6.68
C ILE A 68 -3.34 2.28 8.03
N ASP A 69 -3.57 1.05 8.47
CA ASP A 69 -2.79 0.39 9.51
C ASP A 69 -1.85 -0.61 8.80
N THR A 70 -0.54 -0.42 8.95
CA THR A 70 0.45 -1.19 8.21
C THR A 70 0.50 -2.65 8.66
N PHE A 71 0.24 -2.93 9.94
CA PHE A 71 0.17 -4.29 10.44
C PHE A 71 -1.00 -5.03 9.80
N ASP A 72 -2.20 -4.45 9.88
CA ASP A 72 -3.40 -5.08 9.36
C ASP A 72 -3.37 -5.24 7.85
N LEU A 73 -2.88 -4.23 7.12
CA LEU A 73 -2.81 -4.30 5.67
C LEU A 73 -1.82 -5.36 5.21
N THR A 74 -0.68 -5.51 5.87
CA THR A 74 0.31 -6.54 5.52
C THR A 74 -0.26 -7.95 5.74
N HIS A 75 -0.93 -8.18 6.87
CA HIS A 75 -1.55 -9.47 7.16
C HIS A 75 -2.78 -9.73 6.27
N ALA A 76 -3.50 -8.67 5.88
CA ALA A 76 -4.56 -8.78 4.90
C ALA A 76 -4.02 -9.22 3.54
N PHE A 77 -2.90 -8.66 3.06
CA PHE A 77 -2.22 -9.14 1.87
C PHE A 77 -1.79 -10.60 2.00
N ALA A 78 -1.09 -10.96 3.08
CA ALA A 78 -0.61 -12.34 3.29
C ALA A 78 -1.76 -13.37 3.36
N ARG A 79 -2.87 -13.02 4.01
CA ARG A 79 -4.04 -13.89 4.13
C ARG A 79 -4.78 -14.07 2.80
N ARG A 80 -4.88 -13.00 1.99
CA ARG A 80 -5.65 -12.99 0.74
C ARG A 80 -4.83 -13.41 -0.46
N HIS A 81 -3.50 -13.39 -0.34
CA HIS A 81 -2.52 -13.79 -1.34
C HIS A 81 -2.89 -15.11 -2.01
N ASP A 82 -3.38 -14.98 -3.24
CA ASP A 82 -3.60 -16.06 -4.19
C ASP A 82 -2.41 -16.13 -5.16
N PHE A 83 -1.65 -17.22 -5.09
CA PHE A 83 -0.43 -17.41 -5.87
C PHE A 83 -0.69 -17.41 -7.39
N ASP A 84 -1.90 -17.77 -7.81
CA ASP A 84 -2.26 -17.87 -9.23
C ASP A 84 -2.65 -16.52 -9.84
N ARG A 85 -2.63 -15.42 -9.06
CA ARG A 85 -3.05 -14.08 -9.52
C ARG A 85 -1.96 -13.25 -10.23
N GLY A 86 -0.76 -13.78 -10.41
CA GLY A 86 0.28 -13.09 -11.20
C GLY A 86 1.35 -12.36 -10.39
N TYR A 87 1.33 -12.47 -9.06
CA TYR A 87 2.32 -11.88 -8.16
C TYR A 87 3.77 -12.11 -8.60
N GLY A 88 4.59 -11.06 -8.51
CA GLY A 88 6.04 -11.17 -8.68
C GLY A 88 6.69 -12.12 -7.67
N PRO A 89 7.81 -12.81 -8.02
CA PRO A 89 8.44 -13.82 -7.15
C PRO A 89 8.82 -13.33 -5.75
N ALA A 90 9.28 -12.07 -5.64
CA ALA A 90 9.64 -11.47 -4.36
C ALA A 90 8.41 -11.23 -3.48
N ALA A 91 7.30 -10.74 -4.06
CA ALA A 91 6.04 -10.55 -3.36
C ALA A 91 5.45 -11.89 -2.90
N ASN A 92 5.46 -12.90 -3.77
CA ASN A 92 5.07 -14.27 -3.43
C ASN A 92 5.84 -14.81 -2.22
N ARG A 93 7.17 -14.64 -2.20
CA ARG A 93 8.00 -15.07 -1.06
C ARG A 93 7.67 -14.30 0.21
N LEU A 94 7.59 -12.96 0.14
CA LEU A 94 7.29 -12.10 1.28
C LEU A 94 5.96 -12.48 1.93
N LEU A 95 4.87 -12.49 1.14
CA LEU A 95 3.52 -12.70 1.65
C LEU A 95 3.34 -14.12 2.21
N ARG A 96 3.99 -15.12 1.61
CA ARG A 96 4.04 -16.48 2.16
C ARG A 96 4.74 -16.52 3.53
N LEU A 97 5.90 -15.88 3.67
CA LEU A 97 6.65 -15.88 4.93
C LEU A 97 5.92 -15.13 6.04
N VAL A 98 5.23 -14.03 5.72
CA VAL A 98 4.35 -13.33 6.66
C VAL A 98 3.20 -14.24 7.11
N ARG A 99 2.57 -14.97 6.18
CA ARG A 99 1.51 -15.93 6.50
C ARG A 99 2.01 -17.09 7.38
N GLU A 100 3.28 -17.44 7.29
CA GLU A 100 3.96 -18.44 8.12
C GLU A 100 4.43 -17.89 9.48
N GLY A 101 4.17 -16.61 9.79
CA GLY A 101 4.45 -15.99 11.08
C GLY A 101 5.75 -15.18 11.16
N GLY A 102 6.39 -14.88 10.03
CA GLY A 102 7.59 -14.03 10.01
C GLY A 102 7.30 -12.54 10.24
N ASP A 103 8.27 -11.80 10.81
CA ASP A 103 8.20 -10.34 10.99
C ASP A 103 8.13 -9.65 9.62
N ALA A 104 6.95 -9.14 9.29
CA ALA A 104 6.68 -8.47 8.03
C ALA A 104 7.60 -7.29 7.74
N LYS A 105 7.96 -6.51 8.77
CA LYS A 105 8.80 -5.33 8.62
C LYS A 105 10.23 -5.74 8.32
N ALA A 106 10.76 -6.72 9.03
CA ALA A 106 12.08 -7.29 8.76
C ALA A 106 12.13 -7.91 7.36
N LEU A 107 11.14 -8.73 7.01
CA LEU A 107 11.08 -9.40 5.71
C LEU A 107 11.00 -8.39 4.54
N ALA A 108 10.24 -7.32 4.67
CA ALA A 108 10.15 -6.27 3.65
C ALA A 108 11.45 -5.44 3.57
N ALA A 109 12.11 -5.19 4.71
CA ALA A 109 13.39 -4.49 4.75
C ALA A 109 14.53 -5.32 4.13
N GLU A 110 14.53 -6.65 4.32
CA GLU A 110 15.54 -7.56 3.79
C GLU A 110 15.42 -7.83 2.29
N LEU A 111 14.31 -7.46 1.66
CA LEU A 111 14.13 -7.65 0.22
C LEU A 111 15.27 -7.00 -0.58
N PHE A 112 15.79 -7.76 -1.56
CA PHE A 112 16.88 -7.33 -2.44
C PHE A 112 18.13 -6.87 -1.67
N ASP A 113 18.59 -7.69 -0.73
CA ASP A 113 19.78 -7.42 0.10
C ASP A 113 19.73 -6.06 0.81
N GLY A 114 18.55 -5.69 1.30
CA GLY A 114 18.34 -4.42 2.00
C GLY A 114 18.05 -3.22 1.11
N GLN A 115 18.09 -3.37 -0.22
CA GLN A 115 17.81 -2.27 -1.15
C GLN A 115 16.31 -1.98 -1.29
N GLY A 116 15.47 -2.97 -1.01
CA GLY A 116 14.02 -2.88 -1.18
C GLY A 116 13.56 -3.04 -2.62
N SER A 117 12.29 -3.39 -2.80
CA SER A 117 11.66 -3.49 -4.13
C SER A 117 11.38 -2.10 -4.70
N TYR A 118 11.94 -1.79 -5.87
CA TYR A 118 11.58 -0.59 -6.67
C TYR A 118 10.37 -0.82 -7.59
N GLY A 119 9.72 -1.99 -7.47
CA GLY A 119 8.64 -2.42 -8.33
C GLY A 119 7.42 -1.50 -8.34
N ASN A 120 6.60 -1.62 -9.39
CA ASN A 120 5.35 -0.87 -9.56
C ASN A 120 4.18 -1.42 -8.70
N GLY A 121 4.34 -2.57 -8.03
CA GLY A 121 3.28 -3.23 -7.26
C GLY A 121 2.71 -2.44 -6.08
N ALA A 122 3.43 -1.42 -5.59
CA ALA A 122 2.88 -0.47 -4.62
C ALA A 122 1.96 0.58 -5.29
N ALA A 123 2.27 0.99 -6.52
CA ALA A 123 1.52 2.01 -7.26
C ALA A 123 0.25 1.45 -7.89
N MET A 124 0.27 0.19 -8.32
CA MET A 124 -0.86 -0.45 -9.01
C MET A 124 -2.15 -0.50 -8.18
N ARG A 125 -2.02 -0.53 -6.86
CA ARG A 125 -3.13 -0.79 -5.92
C ARG A 125 -3.73 0.43 -5.22
N VAL A 126 -3.18 1.62 -5.45
CA VAL A 126 -3.38 2.77 -4.53
C VAL A 126 -4.36 3.84 -5.05
N ALA A 127 -4.84 3.74 -6.29
CA ALA A 127 -5.82 4.70 -6.82
C ALA A 127 -7.11 4.80 -5.96
N PRO A 128 -7.70 3.70 -5.43
CA PRO A 128 -8.85 3.78 -4.53
C PRO A 128 -8.57 4.56 -3.25
N LEU A 129 -7.38 4.39 -2.67
CA LEU A 129 -6.94 5.15 -1.51
C LEU A 129 -6.83 6.64 -1.86
N GLY A 130 -6.20 6.96 -2.98
CA GLY A 130 -6.16 8.32 -3.57
C GLY A 130 -7.51 9.01 -3.60
N ALA A 131 -8.48 8.37 -4.26
CA ALA A 131 -9.82 8.94 -4.46
C ALA A 131 -10.57 9.20 -3.14
N ALA A 132 -10.30 8.44 -2.07
CA ALA A 132 -10.89 8.65 -0.75
C ALA A 132 -10.47 9.98 -0.10
N TYR A 133 -9.27 10.50 -0.44
CA TYR A 133 -8.73 11.75 0.10
C TYR A 133 -8.95 12.96 -0.83
N SER A 134 -9.89 12.88 -1.78
CA SER A 134 -10.17 13.95 -2.76
C SER A 134 -10.49 15.34 -2.18
N ALA A 135 -10.96 15.42 -0.93
CA ALA A 135 -11.20 16.70 -0.23
C ALA A 135 -9.89 17.46 0.06
N ASP A 136 -8.81 16.73 0.33
CA ASP A 136 -7.48 17.28 0.55
C ASP A 136 -6.42 16.27 0.07
N PRO A 137 -5.98 16.38 -1.20
CA PRO A 137 -5.00 15.46 -1.80
C PRO A 137 -3.68 15.39 -1.03
N THR A 138 -3.33 16.38 -0.21
CA THR A 138 -2.09 16.35 0.57
C THR A 138 -2.12 15.31 1.68
N LYS A 139 -3.31 14.98 2.19
CA LYS A 139 -3.49 14.00 3.28
C LYS A 139 -3.27 12.57 2.85
N VAL A 140 -3.27 12.26 1.54
CA VAL A 140 -3.03 10.89 1.06
C VAL A 140 -1.55 10.51 1.02
N ILE A 141 -0.64 11.48 1.05
CA ILE A 141 0.80 11.25 0.88
C ILE A 141 1.31 10.22 1.91
N ARG A 142 1.00 10.42 3.20
CA ARG A 142 1.43 9.52 4.27
C ARG A 142 0.77 8.13 4.16
N PRO A 143 -0.57 7.99 4.08
CA PRO A 143 -1.23 6.69 3.89
C PRO A 143 -0.74 5.93 2.64
N ALA A 144 -0.48 6.63 1.53
CA ALA A 144 0.05 6.00 0.32
C ALA A 144 1.47 5.45 0.57
N ALA A 145 2.34 6.22 1.23
CA ALA A 145 3.68 5.78 1.59
C ALA A 145 3.67 4.60 2.56
N GLU A 146 2.86 4.67 3.62
CA GLU A 146 2.66 3.58 4.59
C GLU A 146 2.17 2.31 3.89
N SER A 147 1.21 2.44 2.96
CA SER A 147 0.71 1.31 2.18
C SER A 147 1.77 0.72 1.26
N ALA A 148 2.77 1.48 0.81
CA ALA A 148 3.84 0.99 -0.07
C ALA A 148 4.92 0.24 0.71
N LEU A 149 5.40 0.82 1.81
CA LEU A 149 6.55 0.37 2.60
C LEU A 149 6.43 -1.06 3.12
N ILE A 150 5.21 -1.56 3.30
CA ILE A 150 4.95 -2.94 3.75
C ILE A 150 5.34 -4.03 2.74
N THR A 151 5.62 -3.65 1.49
CA THR A 151 6.05 -4.58 0.42
C THR A 151 7.19 -4.03 -0.44
N HIS A 152 7.33 -2.69 -0.47
CA HIS A 152 8.24 -1.97 -1.34
C HIS A 152 8.90 -0.85 -0.53
N THR A 153 10.06 -1.16 0.05
CA THR A 153 10.82 -0.23 0.91
C THR A 153 11.70 0.75 0.11
N HIS A 154 11.87 0.54 -1.20
CA HIS A 154 12.67 1.41 -2.05
C HIS A 154 11.95 2.75 -2.33
N PRO A 155 12.64 3.91 -2.22
CA PRO A 155 12.00 5.23 -2.39
C PRO A 155 11.20 5.38 -3.69
N GLN A 156 11.73 4.91 -4.82
CA GLN A 156 11.03 5.03 -6.11
C GLN A 156 9.64 4.37 -6.14
N ALA A 157 9.47 3.23 -5.44
CA ALA A 157 8.17 2.57 -5.38
C ALA A 157 7.19 3.34 -4.51
N VAL A 158 7.68 3.93 -3.41
CA VAL A 158 6.93 4.84 -2.55
C VAL A 158 6.50 6.09 -3.31
N ASP A 159 7.42 6.70 -4.07
CA ASP A 159 7.15 7.87 -4.91
C ASP A 159 6.05 7.58 -5.95
N GLY A 160 6.12 6.39 -6.57
CA GLY A 160 5.11 5.91 -7.52
C GLY A 160 3.73 5.79 -6.88
N ALA A 161 3.65 5.19 -5.69
CA ALA A 161 2.39 5.07 -4.96
C ALA A 161 1.81 6.44 -4.58
N ILE A 162 2.66 7.37 -4.11
CA ILE A 162 2.23 8.74 -3.81
C ILE A 162 1.69 9.43 -5.08
N ALA A 163 2.42 9.34 -6.20
CA ALA A 163 2.01 9.97 -7.45
C ALA A 163 0.64 9.47 -7.94
N VAL A 164 0.40 8.15 -7.92
CA VAL A 164 -0.89 7.56 -8.33
C VAL A 164 -2.02 7.96 -7.37
N ALA A 165 -1.77 7.92 -6.05
CA ALA A 165 -2.78 8.31 -5.07
C ALA A 165 -3.18 9.78 -5.20
N VAL A 166 -2.20 10.68 -5.37
CA VAL A 166 -2.44 12.11 -5.58
C VAL A 166 -3.17 12.35 -6.90
N ALA A 167 -2.82 11.64 -7.97
CA ALA A 167 -3.50 11.73 -9.26
C ALA A 167 -4.98 11.36 -9.15
N ALA A 168 -5.29 10.24 -8.51
CA ALA A 168 -6.67 9.82 -8.27
C ALA A 168 -7.44 10.86 -7.43
N ALA A 169 -6.83 11.43 -6.39
CA ALA A 169 -7.44 12.49 -5.58
C ALA A 169 -7.80 13.74 -6.42
N PHE A 170 -6.90 14.19 -7.30
CA PHE A 170 -7.17 15.31 -8.21
C PHE A 170 -8.18 14.97 -9.30
N ALA A 171 -8.19 13.73 -9.78
CA ALA A 171 -9.14 13.26 -10.78
C ALA A 171 -10.59 13.40 -10.27
N VAL A 172 -10.85 13.05 -9.01
CA VAL A 172 -12.16 13.31 -8.37
C VAL A 172 -12.51 14.80 -8.38
N GLN A 173 -11.54 15.69 -8.08
CA GLN A 173 -11.79 17.13 -8.10
C GLN A 173 -12.17 17.63 -9.50
N VAL A 174 -11.55 17.07 -10.55
CA VAL A 174 -11.90 17.36 -11.94
C VAL A 174 -13.32 16.88 -12.25
N GLY A 175 -13.66 15.64 -11.87
CA GLY A 175 -15.01 15.09 -12.00
C GLY A 175 -16.09 15.91 -11.27
N ARG A 176 -15.71 16.62 -10.21
CA ARG A 176 -16.56 17.56 -9.46
C ARG A 176 -16.56 19.00 -10.01
N GLY A 177 -15.94 19.24 -11.16
CA GLY A 177 -15.99 20.52 -11.88
C GLY A 177 -14.74 21.39 -11.75
N THR A 178 -13.68 20.93 -11.07
CA THR A 178 -12.40 21.65 -11.07
C THR A 178 -11.78 21.61 -12.46
N ARG A 179 -11.54 22.77 -13.05
CA ARG A 179 -10.91 22.84 -14.38
C ARG A 179 -9.40 22.60 -14.29
N MET A 180 -8.94 21.52 -14.93
CA MET A 180 -7.53 21.23 -15.15
C MET A 180 -7.34 20.77 -16.59
N THR A 181 -6.27 21.22 -17.24
CA THR A 181 -5.82 20.65 -18.51
C THR A 181 -4.98 19.40 -18.20
N PRO A 182 -4.72 18.52 -19.17
CA PRO A 182 -3.81 17.39 -18.97
C PRO A 182 -2.45 17.80 -18.37
N ILE A 183 -1.92 18.95 -18.83
CA ILE A 183 -0.66 19.52 -18.34
C ILE A 183 -0.79 19.98 -16.89
N THR A 184 -1.79 20.80 -16.57
CA THR A 184 -1.92 21.33 -15.20
C THR A 184 -2.31 20.24 -14.19
N PHE A 185 -2.96 19.16 -14.65
CA PHE A 185 -3.19 17.97 -13.86
C PHE A 185 -1.87 17.29 -13.47
N LEU A 186 -1.00 16.98 -14.43
CA LEU A 186 0.31 16.36 -14.13
C LEU A 186 1.24 17.28 -13.35
N GLU A 187 1.22 18.60 -13.59
CA GLU A 187 1.98 19.57 -12.79
C GLU A 187 1.59 19.53 -11.31
N ARG A 188 0.28 19.38 -11.01
CA ARG A 188 -0.21 19.23 -9.64
C ARG A 188 0.22 17.91 -9.04
N VAL A 189 0.13 16.80 -9.76
CA VAL A 189 0.60 15.49 -9.28
C VAL A 189 2.10 15.54 -8.97
N ARG A 190 2.90 16.05 -9.91
CA ARG A 190 4.34 16.18 -9.77
C ARG A 190 4.73 17.03 -8.54
N ARG A 191 3.99 18.11 -8.26
CA ARG A 191 4.25 18.98 -7.09
C ARG A 191 4.22 18.23 -5.75
N PHE A 192 3.42 17.18 -5.62
CA PHE A 192 3.31 16.39 -4.39
C PHE A 192 4.03 15.03 -4.48
N THR A 193 4.69 14.75 -5.60
CA THR A 193 5.53 13.57 -5.76
C THR A 193 6.94 13.90 -5.25
N PRO A 194 7.56 13.09 -4.38
CA PRO A 194 8.92 13.34 -3.91
C PRO A 194 9.93 13.39 -5.08
N PHE A 195 11.02 14.12 -4.89
CA PHE A 195 12.08 14.22 -5.91
C PHE A 195 12.76 12.86 -6.11
N GLY A 196 12.78 12.40 -7.36
CA GLY A 196 13.28 11.09 -7.75
C GLY A 196 12.88 10.74 -9.18
N ALA A 197 13.18 9.51 -9.59
CA ALA A 197 12.96 9.07 -10.98
C ALA A 197 11.50 9.17 -11.44
N VAL A 198 10.53 8.93 -10.55
CA VAL A 198 9.10 9.09 -10.87
C VAL A 198 8.76 10.57 -11.11
N HIS A 199 9.25 11.47 -10.26
CA HIS A 199 9.05 12.92 -10.41
C HIS A 199 9.69 13.45 -11.71
N ASP A 200 10.86 12.95 -12.08
CA ASP A 200 11.55 13.33 -13.31
C ASP A 200 10.80 12.77 -14.53
N GLY A 201 10.32 11.53 -14.46
CA GLY A 201 9.42 10.96 -15.47
C GLY A 201 8.14 11.78 -15.64
N LEU A 202 7.54 12.29 -14.56
CA LEU A 202 6.39 13.19 -14.65
C LEU A 202 6.73 14.53 -15.32
N SER A 203 7.96 15.03 -15.13
CA SER A 203 8.43 16.22 -15.84
C SER A 203 8.50 15.97 -17.35
N GLU A 204 8.99 14.79 -17.76
CA GLU A 204 9.06 14.41 -19.16
C GLU A 204 7.67 14.13 -19.74
N ALA A 205 6.76 13.52 -18.97
CA ALA A 205 5.37 13.33 -19.36
C ALA A 205 4.69 14.67 -19.70
N ILE A 206 4.94 15.71 -18.89
CA ILE A 206 4.46 17.07 -19.16
C ILE A 206 5.03 17.60 -20.48
N ARG A 207 6.33 17.40 -20.76
CA ARG A 207 6.95 17.81 -22.04
C ARG A 207 6.34 17.09 -23.23
N LEU A 208 6.06 15.79 -23.12
CA LEU A 208 5.44 14.99 -24.16
C LEU A 208 3.98 15.42 -24.43
N LEU A 209 3.23 15.83 -23.40
CA LEU A 209 1.91 16.44 -23.59
C LEU A 209 1.99 17.75 -24.36
N LEU A 210 2.94 18.62 -23.99
CA LEU A 210 3.17 19.90 -24.68
C LEU A 210 3.57 19.70 -26.14
N ALA A 211 4.35 18.66 -26.43
CA ALA A 211 4.78 18.31 -27.78
C ALA A 211 3.70 17.60 -28.61
N GLY A 212 2.56 17.23 -28.02
CA GLY A 212 1.51 16.47 -28.71
C GLY A 212 1.95 15.07 -29.13
N SER A 213 2.87 14.45 -28.40
CA SER A 213 3.41 13.13 -28.73
C SER A 213 2.34 12.04 -28.72
N ASN A 214 2.57 10.98 -29.51
CA ASN A 214 1.74 9.78 -29.51
C ASN A 214 2.20 8.76 -28.45
N ALA A 215 1.38 7.73 -28.23
CA ALA A 215 1.60 6.71 -27.21
C ALA A 215 2.94 5.96 -27.37
N GLN A 216 3.34 5.59 -28.59
CA GLN A 216 4.62 4.89 -28.83
C GLN A 216 5.84 5.75 -28.45
N VAL A 217 5.83 7.03 -28.81
CA VAL A 217 6.91 7.95 -28.42
C VAL A 217 6.92 8.12 -26.89
N ALA A 218 5.76 8.32 -26.28
CA ALA A 218 5.67 8.45 -24.83
C ALA A 218 6.17 7.20 -24.09
N ALA A 219 5.78 6.01 -24.55
CA ALA A 219 6.24 4.74 -24.00
C ALA A 219 7.75 4.52 -24.15
N THR A 220 8.34 5.00 -25.25
CA THR A 220 9.79 4.90 -25.48
C THR A 220 10.57 5.76 -24.49
N VAL A 221 10.04 6.93 -24.14
CA VAL A 221 10.70 7.92 -23.27
C VAL A 221 10.41 7.67 -21.79
N LEU A 222 9.17 7.36 -21.44
CA LEU A 222 8.70 7.19 -20.07
C LEU A 222 8.81 5.74 -19.57
N GLY A 223 8.92 4.78 -20.50
CA GLY A 223 8.68 3.37 -20.23
C GLY A 223 7.23 2.97 -20.49
N ASN A 224 6.97 1.67 -20.40
CA ASN A 224 5.64 1.04 -20.52
C ASN A 224 5.46 -0.07 -19.48
N GLY A 225 6.21 0.02 -18.39
CA GLY A 225 6.27 -0.97 -17.32
C GLY A 225 7.01 -2.27 -17.66
N SER A 226 7.60 -2.42 -18.86
CA SER A 226 8.37 -3.63 -19.21
C SER A 226 9.54 -3.96 -18.26
N ARG A 227 10.00 -2.98 -17.46
CA ARG A 227 11.00 -3.19 -16.40
C ARG A 227 10.38 -3.45 -15.01
N THR A 228 9.05 -3.55 -14.93
CA THR A 228 8.23 -3.77 -13.72
C THR A 228 8.62 -2.82 -12.59
N SER A 229 9.05 -1.60 -12.92
CA SER A 229 9.51 -0.60 -11.95
C SER A 229 8.54 0.56 -11.90
N ALA A 230 8.41 1.20 -10.72
CA ALA A 230 7.55 2.37 -10.58
C ALA A 230 7.93 3.50 -11.55
N ALA A 231 9.24 3.75 -11.75
CA ALA A 231 9.74 4.78 -12.64
C ALA A 231 9.47 4.51 -14.13
N ASP A 232 9.38 3.24 -14.53
CA ASP A 232 9.09 2.80 -15.91
C ASP A 232 7.59 2.68 -16.20
N THR A 233 6.75 2.75 -15.17
CA THR A 233 5.30 2.46 -15.25
C THR A 233 4.46 3.70 -14.98
N VAL A 234 4.70 4.34 -13.83
CA VAL A 234 3.81 5.38 -13.27
C VAL A 234 3.76 6.63 -14.17
N PRO A 235 4.87 7.18 -14.68
CA PRO A 235 4.81 8.35 -15.54
C PRO A 235 3.98 8.11 -16.81
N TYR A 236 4.12 6.94 -17.44
CA TYR A 236 3.37 6.58 -18.64
C TYR A 236 1.88 6.37 -18.34
N ALA A 237 1.55 5.61 -17.29
CA ALA A 237 0.15 5.39 -16.88
C ALA A 237 -0.58 6.71 -16.55
N LEU A 238 0.10 7.63 -15.87
CA LEU A 238 -0.44 8.96 -15.55
C LEU A 238 -0.50 9.88 -16.77
N TRP A 239 0.41 9.73 -17.74
CA TRP A 239 0.33 10.42 -19.03
C TRP A 239 -0.91 10.00 -19.82
N CYS A 240 -1.19 8.68 -19.93
CA CYS A 240 -2.41 8.16 -20.55
C CYS A 240 -3.67 8.67 -19.83
N ALA A 241 -3.68 8.62 -18.50
CA ALA A 241 -4.80 9.10 -17.70
C ALA A 241 -5.04 10.61 -17.90
N ALA A 242 -3.99 11.43 -17.92
CA ALA A 242 -4.10 12.88 -18.09
C ALA A 242 -4.71 13.27 -19.44
N ARG A 243 -4.36 12.54 -20.52
CA ARG A 243 -4.89 12.79 -21.88
C ARG A 243 -6.36 12.47 -22.02
N HIS A 244 -6.81 11.44 -21.31
CA HIS A 244 -8.13 10.85 -21.45
C HIS A 244 -8.90 10.85 -20.12
N LEU A 245 -8.68 11.86 -19.26
CA LEU A 245 -9.19 11.87 -17.87
C LEU A 245 -10.72 11.79 -17.78
N THR A 246 -11.43 12.15 -18.85
CA THR A 246 -12.89 12.08 -18.95
C THR A 246 -13.40 11.02 -19.93
N ASP A 247 -12.53 10.18 -20.48
CA ASP A 247 -12.84 9.15 -21.47
C ASP A 247 -12.14 7.83 -21.10
N TYR A 248 -12.82 7.02 -20.29
CA TYR A 248 -12.27 5.78 -19.75
C TYR A 248 -11.86 4.78 -20.85
N PRO A 249 -12.69 4.47 -21.87
CA PRO A 249 -12.28 3.56 -22.94
C PRO A 249 -11.04 4.04 -23.69
N ALA A 250 -10.97 5.33 -24.05
CA ALA A 250 -9.81 5.87 -24.76
C ALA A 250 -8.55 5.78 -23.90
N ALA A 251 -8.64 6.05 -22.60
CA ALA A 251 -7.52 5.95 -21.67
C ALA A 251 -6.97 4.52 -21.58
N ILE A 252 -7.84 3.52 -21.43
CA ILE A 252 -7.43 2.11 -21.33
C ILE A 252 -6.80 1.63 -22.65
N TRP A 253 -7.41 1.94 -23.80
CA TRP A 253 -6.83 1.56 -25.08
C TRP A 253 -5.49 2.26 -25.35
N GLU A 254 -5.28 3.50 -24.89
CA GLU A 254 -3.98 4.16 -24.99
C GLU A 254 -2.94 3.51 -24.07
N ALA A 255 -3.32 3.16 -22.84
CA ALA A 255 -2.46 2.50 -21.86
C ALA A 255 -1.89 1.17 -22.35
N ILE A 256 -2.71 0.31 -22.97
CA ILE A 256 -2.27 -1.02 -23.42
C ILE A 256 -1.62 -1.02 -24.81
N ALA A 257 -1.78 0.05 -25.59
CA ALA A 257 -1.30 0.12 -26.98
C ALA A 257 0.24 0.04 -27.11
N ALA A 258 0.98 0.36 -26.06
CA ALA A 258 2.43 0.31 -26.06
C ALA A 258 3.03 -1.04 -25.63
N GLY A 259 2.19 -2.04 -25.30
CA GLY A 259 2.65 -3.30 -24.73
C GLY A 259 3.32 -3.11 -23.37
N GLY A 260 4.29 -3.95 -23.04
CA GLY A 260 4.94 -3.94 -21.73
C GLY A 260 4.06 -4.57 -20.66
N ASP A 261 3.91 -3.88 -19.53
CA ASP A 261 3.16 -4.33 -18.35
C ASP A 261 1.71 -3.80 -18.43
N MET A 262 0.94 -4.40 -19.34
CA MET A 262 -0.32 -3.85 -19.84
C MET A 262 -1.44 -3.83 -18.79
N ASP A 263 -1.57 -4.89 -17.99
CA ASP A 263 -2.49 -4.94 -16.84
C ASP A 263 -2.15 -3.85 -15.84
N THR A 264 -0.89 -3.71 -15.41
CA THR A 264 -0.50 -2.73 -14.41
C THR A 264 -0.70 -1.28 -14.87
N VAL A 265 -0.27 -0.96 -16.10
CA VAL A 265 -0.45 0.39 -16.66
C VAL A 265 -1.95 0.69 -16.79
N ALA A 266 -2.75 -0.26 -17.29
CA ALA A 266 -4.19 -0.09 -17.44
C ALA A 266 -4.93 -0.01 -16.09
N ALA A 267 -4.49 -0.74 -15.06
CA ALA A 267 -5.03 -0.70 -13.71
C ALA A 267 -4.85 0.69 -13.09
N ILE A 268 -3.62 1.25 -13.17
CA ILE A 268 -3.32 2.60 -12.69
C ILE A 268 -4.13 3.64 -13.47
N THR A 269 -4.09 3.60 -14.81
CA THR A 269 -4.82 4.54 -15.66
C THR A 269 -6.32 4.47 -15.40
N GLY A 270 -6.89 3.26 -15.38
CA GLY A 270 -8.30 3.02 -15.14
C GLY A 270 -8.77 3.50 -13.78
N GLY A 271 -8.00 3.24 -12.73
CA GLY A 271 -8.32 3.72 -11.38
C GLY A 271 -8.37 5.24 -11.28
N VAL A 272 -7.41 5.94 -11.89
CA VAL A 272 -7.38 7.41 -11.93
C VAL A 272 -8.53 7.98 -12.76
N VAL A 273 -8.81 7.43 -13.94
CA VAL A 273 -9.86 7.95 -14.84
C VAL A 273 -11.26 7.67 -14.29
N ALA A 274 -11.49 6.51 -13.68
CA ALA A 274 -12.76 6.21 -13.02
C ALA A 274 -12.99 7.06 -11.77
N ALA A 275 -11.94 7.50 -11.08
CA ALA A 275 -12.07 8.49 -10.00
C ALA A 275 -12.67 9.83 -10.51
N CYS A 276 -12.40 10.20 -11.77
CA CYS A 276 -13.00 11.39 -12.41
C CYS A 276 -14.40 11.12 -12.97
N THR A 277 -14.56 10.03 -13.72
CA THR A 277 -15.79 9.75 -14.49
C THR A 277 -16.88 9.03 -13.70
N GLY A 278 -16.51 8.40 -12.58
CA GLY A 278 -17.33 7.42 -11.89
C GLY A 278 -17.49 6.12 -12.68
N THR A 279 -18.13 5.11 -12.09
CA THR A 279 -18.47 3.85 -12.78
C THR A 279 -19.29 4.04 -14.06
N ARG A 280 -20.01 5.16 -14.22
CA ARG A 280 -20.75 5.50 -15.44
C ARG A 280 -19.85 5.77 -16.65
N GLY A 281 -18.58 6.10 -16.44
CA GLY A 281 -17.60 6.23 -17.52
C GLY A 281 -17.13 4.89 -18.07
N ILE A 282 -17.28 3.80 -17.30
CA ILE A 282 -16.84 2.47 -17.68
C ILE A 282 -17.93 1.81 -18.56
N PRO A 283 -17.60 1.24 -19.72
CA PRO A 283 -18.57 0.50 -20.52
C PRO A 283 -19.21 -0.64 -19.72
N ALA A 284 -20.54 -0.72 -19.74
CA ALA A 284 -21.28 -1.76 -19.01
C ALA A 284 -20.86 -3.18 -19.44
N ALA A 285 -20.53 -3.36 -20.73
CA ALA A 285 -20.03 -4.63 -21.25
C ALA A 285 -18.69 -5.03 -20.63
N TRP A 286 -17.79 -4.06 -20.38
CA TRP A 286 -16.49 -4.32 -19.75
C TRP A 286 -16.65 -4.69 -18.28
N MET A 287 -17.52 -3.96 -17.56
CA MET A 287 -17.88 -4.30 -16.17
C MET A 287 -18.49 -5.71 -16.04
N ALA A 288 -19.29 -6.12 -17.02
CA ALA A 288 -19.91 -7.45 -17.07
C ALA A 288 -18.92 -8.55 -17.48
N ALA A 289 -17.95 -8.24 -18.34
CA ALA A 289 -16.92 -9.19 -18.76
C ALA A 289 -15.88 -9.43 -17.66
N ARG A 290 -15.49 -8.40 -16.92
CA ARG A 290 -14.54 -8.52 -15.81
C ARG A 290 -15.11 -9.35 -14.65
N GLU A 291 -14.32 -10.31 -14.16
CA GLU A 291 -14.61 -11.12 -12.98
C GLU A 291 -15.10 -10.24 -11.80
N PRO A 292 -16.18 -10.63 -11.09
CA PRO A 292 -16.67 -9.90 -9.94
C PRO A 292 -15.59 -9.59 -8.89
N LEU A 293 -15.68 -8.43 -8.25
CA LEU A 293 -14.83 -8.13 -7.10
C LEU A 293 -15.18 -9.08 -5.95
N PRO A 294 -14.20 -9.52 -5.16
CA PRO A 294 -14.44 -10.46 -4.08
C PRO A 294 -15.27 -9.82 -2.97
N ALA A 295 -16.21 -10.60 -2.40
CA ALA A 295 -17.11 -10.10 -1.35
C ALA A 295 -16.38 -9.57 -0.11
N TRP A 296 -15.20 -10.10 0.21
CA TRP A 296 -14.39 -9.65 1.34
C TRP A 296 -13.85 -8.22 1.19
N ALA A 297 -13.88 -7.64 -0.02
CA ALA A 297 -13.50 -6.25 -0.24
C ALA A 297 -14.50 -5.25 0.37
N PHE A 298 -15.72 -5.72 0.69
CA PHE A 298 -16.85 -4.91 1.15
C PHE A 298 -17.30 -5.29 2.57
N ALA A 299 -16.41 -5.85 3.39
CA ALA A 299 -16.77 -6.20 4.77
C ALA A 299 -17.16 -4.94 5.59
N GLU A 300 -18.20 -5.05 6.42
CA GLU A 300 -18.78 -3.91 7.15
C GLU A 300 -17.82 -3.32 8.19
N ALA A 301 -17.92 -2.00 8.40
CA ALA A 301 -17.21 -1.29 9.47
C ALA A 301 -17.55 -1.92 10.84
N GLY A 302 -16.52 -2.42 11.55
CA GLY A 302 -16.69 -3.14 12.81
C GLY A 302 -16.78 -4.66 12.69
N SER A 303 -16.54 -5.24 11.50
CA SER A 303 -16.39 -6.69 11.32
C SER A 303 -15.16 -7.29 12.01
N VAL A 304 -14.32 -6.47 12.63
CA VAL A 304 -13.42 -6.91 13.71
C VAL A 304 -14.00 -6.54 15.09
N PRO A 305 -14.73 -7.47 15.73
CA PRO A 305 -14.78 -7.51 17.19
C PRO A 305 -14.32 -8.87 17.68
N GLY A 306 -13.11 -8.97 18.25
CA GLY A 306 -12.67 -10.06 19.13
C GLY A 306 -13.27 -11.45 18.84
N GLY A 307 -13.21 -11.90 17.59
CA GLY A 307 -14.03 -13.01 17.10
C GLY A 307 -13.58 -14.35 17.65
N ARG A 308 -14.26 -14.83 18.70
CA ARG A 308 -14.31 -16.26 19.02
C ARG A 308 -14.92 -16.99 17.83
N GLY A 309 -14.09 -17.72 17.09
CA GLY A 309 -14.53 -18.68 16.07
C GLY A 309 -13.82 -18.49 14.75
N ARG A 310 -13.01 -19.50 14.39
CA ARG A 310 -12.10 -19.64 13.23
C ARG A 310 -10.76 -18.92 13.45
N ASP A 311 -9.81 -19.69 13.99
CA ASP A 311 -8.39 -19.43 14.17
C ASP A 311 -7.99 -17.97 13.92
N SER A 312 -8.27 -17.16 14.93
CA SER A 312 -8.01 -15.73 14.95
C SER A 312 -6.50 -15.52 14.85
N MET A 313 -6.02 -14.89 13.77
CA MET A 313 -4.71 -14.24 13.81
C MET A 313 -4.78 -13.14 14.87
N LEU A 314 -3.91 -13.25 15.87
CA LEU A 314 -3.89 -12.39 17.02
C LEU A 314 -3.31 -11.03 16.60
N VAL A 315 -4.19 -10.03 16.46
CA VAL A 315 -3.79 -8.63 16.29
C VAL A 315 -2.93 -8.21 17.49
N PRO A 316 -1.73 -7.65 17.29
CA PRO A 316 -0.98 -6.94 18.30
C PRO A 316 -1.86 -5.86 18.92
N ARG A 317 -2.30 -6.05 20.16
CA ARG A 317 -3.06 -5.01 20.86
C ARG A 317 -2.11 -3.87 21.20
N PRO A 318 -2.42 -2.61 20.80
CA PRO A 318 -1.77 -1.45 21.37
C PRO A 318 -2.02 -1.45 22.87
N CYS A 319 -0.95 -1.32 23.65
CA CYS A 319 -1.03 -1.26 25.10
C CYS A 319 -0.81 0.18 25.57
N PRO A 320 -1.53 0.64 26.61
CA PRO A 320 -1.17 1.87 27.30
C PRO A 320 0.30 1.83 27.72
N VAL A 321 1.00 2.92 27.45
CA VAL A 321 2.41 3.07 27.80
C VAL A 321 2.51 3.89 29.09
N PRO A 322 3.26 3.42 30.10
CA PRO A 322 3.47 4.20 31.31
C PRO A 322 4.31 5.45 31.01
N ALA A 323 4.02 6.55 31.70
CA ALA A 323 4.75 7.81 31.59
C ALA A 323 6.12 7.72 32.27
N VAL A 324 7.08 7.04 31.62
CA VAL A 324 8.46 6.90 32.09
C VAL A 324 9.35 7.88 31.33
N GLN A 325 10.24 8.58 32.05
CA GLN A 325 11.25 9.44 31.45
C GLN A 325 12.64 8.92 31.80
N TRP A 326 13.50 8.79 30.79
CA TRP A 326 14.89 8.36 30.95
C TRP A 326 15.85 9.53 30.75
N THR A 327 16.85 9.64 31.61
CA THR A 327 18.01 10.51 31.37
C THR A 327 18.81 9.98 30.17
N ASP A 328 19.64 10.83 29.57
CA ASP A 328 20.51 10.40 28.46
C ASP A 328 21.46 9.27 28.90
N GLU A 329 21.94 9.25 30.15
CA GLU A 329 22.76 8.16 30.69
C GLU A 329 21.98 6.85 30.81
N GLN A 330 20.77 6.89 31.38
CA GLN A 330 19.89 5.72 31.47
C GLN A 330 19.56 5.16 30.08
N TRP A 331 19.25 6.05 29.14
CA TRP A 331 19.00 5.68 27.75
C TRP A 331 20.21 5.05 27.08
N GLN A 332 21.42 5.57 27.30
CA GLN A 332 22.63 4.95 26.77
C GLN A 332 22.83 3.52 27.31
N ARG A 333 22.60 3.27 28.61
CA ARG A 333 22.70 1.91 29.17
C ARG A 333 21.71 0.94 28.54
N ILE A 334 20.47 1.39 28.34
CA ILE A 334 19.40 0.64 27.68
C ILE A 334 19.80 0.31 26.24
N ARG A 335 20.34 1.30 25.52
CA ARG A 335 20.78 1.18 24.12
C ARG A 335 21.98 0.24 23.92
N THR A 336 22.88 0.17 24.90
CA THR A 336 24.10 -0.66 24.82
C THR A 336 23.91 -2.09 25.37
N GLY A 337 22.69 -2.46 25.77
CA GLY A 337 22.33 -3.85 26.10
C GLY A 337 22.33 -4.17 27.59
N ALA A 338 21.39 -3.62 28.35
CA ALA A 338 21.13 -4.06 29.71
C ALA A 338 20.22 -5.31 29.72
N SER A 339 20.71 -6.42 30.30
CA SER A 339 19.94 -7.66 30.46
C SER A 339 19.40 -7.74 31.90
N HIS A 340 18.08 -7.75 32.06
CA HIS A 340 17.44 -7.85 33.37
C HIS A 340 16.50 -9.06 33.38
N GLY A 341 16.76 -10.00 34.31
CA GLY A 341 15.81 -11.05 34.70
C GLY A 341 15.13 -11.80 33.56
N HIS A 342 15.89 -12.29 32.57
CA HIS A 342 15.42 -13.11 31.44
C HIS A 342 14.78 -12.35 30.26
N ARG A 343 15.06 -11.07 30.03
CA ARG A 343 14.56 -10.36 28.83
C ARG A 343 15.64 -9.52 28.15
N THR A 344 15.75 -9.64 26.83
CA THR A 344 16.79 -8.98 26.02
C THR A 344 16.24 -7.69 25.43
N VAL A 345 16.94 -6.58 25.64
CA VAL A 345 16.52 -5.27 25.15
C VAL A 345 17.44 -4.85 24.01
N HIS A 346 16.91 -4.79 22.79
CA HIS A 346 17.64 -4.32 21.61
C HIS A 346 17.02 -3.05 21.06
N THR A 347 17.87 -2.08 20.71
CA THR A 347 17.42 -0.85 20.05
C THR A 347 17.67 -0.93 18.55
N HIS A 348 16.62 -0.71 17.76
CA HIS A 348 16.70 -0.43 16.32
C HIS A 348 15.93 0.85 16.05
N GLU A 349 16.57 1.86 15.45
CA GLU A 349 15.92 3.08 14.94
C GLU A 349 14.96 3.82 15.90
N GLY A 350 15.33 3.94 17.18
CA GLY A 350 14.52 4.70 18.15
C GLY A 350 13.30 3.94 18.69
N ALA A 351 13.25 2.63 18.52
CA ALA A 351 12.34 1.74 19.24
C ALA A 351 13.11 0.77 20.15
N LEU A 352 12.46 0.37 21.23
CA LEU A 352 12.92 -0.61 22.21
C LEU A 352 12.22 -1.94 21.93
N ARG A 353 12.98 -2.98 21.58
CA ARG A 353 12.46 -4.35 21.49
C ARG A 353 12.77 -5.09 22.77
N ILE A 354 11.73 -5.54 23.48
CA ILE A 354 11.86 -6.34 24.69
C ILE A 354 11.57 -7.78 24.27
N GLY A 355 12.56 -8.66 24.32
CA GLY A 355 12.43 -10.08 23.98
C GLY A 355 12.52 -11.01 25.19
N ASP A 356 12.20 -12.29 25.01
CA ASP A 356 12.44 -13.35 25.99
C ASP A 356 13.92 -13.87 25.89
N PRO A 357 14.36 -14.82 26.73
CA PRO A 357 15.73 -15.35 26.68
C PRO A 357 16.07 -16.12 25.41
N LYS A 358 15.04 -16.57 24.66
CA LYS A 358 15.20 -17.30 23.41
C LYS A 358 15.30 -16.36 22.21
N GLY A 359 15.12 -15.05 22.43
CA GLY A 359 15.20 -14.02 21.40
C GLY A 359 13.86 -13.67 20.76
N GLU A 360 12.75 -14.25 21.24
CA GLU A 360 11.40 -13.92 20.75
C GLU A 360 11.00 -12.53 21.23
N VAL A 361 10.60 -11.65 20.31
CA VAL A 361 10.19 -10.28 20.65
C VAL A 361 8.83 -10.33 21.36
N LEU A 362 8.79 -9.75 22.55
CA LEU A 362 7.62 -9.71 23.42
C LEU A 362 6.87 -8.38 23.32
N TRP A 363 7.61 -7.29 23.12
CA TRP A 363 7.09 -5.93 22.99
C TRP A 363 7.98 -5.10 22.07
N GLU A 364 7.38 -4.27 21.23
CA GLU A 364 8.05 -3.16 20.56
C GLU A 364 7.51 -1.84 21.13
N VAL A 365 8.40 -1.03 21.71
CA VAL A 365 8.05 0.24 22.38
C VAL A 365 8.72 1.39 21.63
N ALA A 366 7.92 2.24 20.99
CA ALA A 366 8.43 3.45 20.33
C ALA A 366 8.79 4.50 21.38
N VAL A 367 9.95 5.15 21.21
CA VAL A 367 10.42 6.20 22.12
C VAL A 367 10.70 7.50 21.36
N VAL A 368 10.48 8.64 22.00
CA VAL A 368 10.79 9.96 21.44
C VAL A 368 11.64 10.75 22.42
N ARG A 369 12.46 11.65 21.89
CA ARG A 369 13.25 12.59 22.70
C ARG A 369 12.41 13.82 23.02
N VAL A 370 12.24 14.11 24.30
CA VAL A 370 11.53 15.30 24.82
C VAL A 370 12.48 16.16 25.65
N ARG A 371 12.06 17.39 26.00
CA ARG A 371 12.83 18.25 26.90
C ARG A 371 12.89 17.60 28.28
N GLY A 372 14.07 17.09 28.66
CA GLY A 372 14.30 16.38 29.92
C GLY A 372 14.66 14.90 29.78
N GLY A 373 14.59 14.31 28.57
CA GLY A 373 15.00 12.92 28.37
C GLY A 373 14.28 12.20 27.23
N TRP A 374 14.32 10.86 27.27
CA TRP A 374 13.60 9.98 26.34
C TRP A 374 12.32 9.46 27.00
N GLN A 375 11.25 9.36 26.24
CA GLN A 375 9.94 8.92 26.73
C GLN A 375 9.30 7.90 25.76
N PRO A 376 8.76 6.77 26.25
CA PRO A 376 8.02 5.85 25.42
C PRO A 376 6.61 6.41 25.10
N VAL A 377 6.17 6.26 23.86
CA VAL A 377 4.92 6.88 23.34
C VAL A 377 3.90 5.88 22.84
N SER A 378 4.33 4.68 22.46
CA SER A 378 3.44 3.57 22.08
C SER A 378 4.13 2.24 22.33
N ALA A 379 3.36 1.22 22.71
CA ALA A 379 3.85 -0.14 22.87
C ALA A 379 2.90 -1.13 22.19
N VAL A 380 3.47 -2.08 21.46
CA VAL A 380 2.74 -3.08 20.68
C VAL A 380 3.23 -4.47 21.09
N VAL A 381 2.30 -5.40 21.35
CA VAL A 381 2.60 -6.80 21.68
C VAL A 381 2.73 -7.63 20.41
N GLU A 382 3.92 -8.13 20.08
CA GLU A 382 4.05 -9.00 18.91
C GLU A 382 3.36 -10.37 19.14
N SER A 383 2.70 -10.86 18.10
CA SER A 383 1.79 -12.00 18.14
C SER A 383 2.51 -13.34 18.19
N SER A 384 3.08 -13.69 19.35
CA SER A 384 3.48 -15.09 19.60
C SER A 384 2.22 -15.95 19.83
N PRO A 385 2.03 -17.07 19.11
CA PRO A 385 0.86 -17.96 19.24
C PRO A 385 0.63 -18.49 20.66
N HIS A 386 1.67 -18.50 21.50
CA HIS A 386 1.63 -19.03 22.85
C HIS A 386 1.10 -18.03 23.90
N ARG A 387 0.91 -16.75 23.54
CA ARG A 387 0.61 -15.68 24.51
C ARG A 387 -0.86 -15.33 24.70
N TRP A 388 -1.79 -15.83 23.90
CA TRP A 388 -3.22 -15.57 24.15
C TRP A 388 -3.79 -16.41 25.30
N ASN A 389 -3.10 -17.49 25.69
CA ASN A 389 -3.54 -18.39 26.76
C ASN A 389 -3.09 -17.96 28.17
N ALA A 390 -2.26 -16.92 28.28
CA ALA A 390 -1.86 -16.35 29.56
C ALA A 390 -1.91 -14.84 29.43
N ASP A 391 -2.91 -14.21 30.04
CA ASP A 391 -3.07 -12.76 30.14
C ASP A 391 -1.78 -12.11 30.69
N PRO A 392 -0.90 -11.49 29.87
CA PRO A 392 0.25 -10.78 30.38
C PRO A 392 -0.18 -9.32 30.45
N GLY A 393 -0.89 -8.99 31.53
CA GLY A 393 -1.49 -7.69 31.76
C GLY A 393 -0.48 -6.54 31.74
N GLU A 394 -0.98 -5.35 31.43
CA GLU A 394 -0.31 -4.03 31.40
C GLU A 394 0.71 -3.80 32.53
N ALA A 395 0.50 -4.41 33.70
CA ALA A 395 1.41 -4.40 34.85
C ALA A 395 2.82 -4.93 34.53
N ASP A 396 2.94 -5.89 33.62
CA ASP A 396 4.22 -6.51 33.27
C ASP A 396 5.09 -5.57 32.42
N LEU A 397 4.51 -4.87 31.45
CA LEU A 397 5.21 -3.87 30.64
C LEU A 397 5.64 -2.67 31.50
N ALA A 398 4.74 -2.17 32.35
CA ALA A 398 5.02 -1.05 33.23
C ALA A 398 6.21 -1.33 34.16
N ARG A 399 6.26 -2.54 34.71
CA ARG A 399 7.37 -3.01 35.54
C ARG A 399 8.67 -3.10 34.76
N ILE A 400 8.68 -3.72 33.57
CA ILE A 400 9.91 -3.84 32.76
C ILE A 400 10.49 -2.46 32.42
N LEU A 401 9.63 -1.52 32.00
CA LEU A 401 10.08 -0.17 31.63
C LEU A 401 10.56 0.62 32.87
N HIS A 402 9.94 0.41 34.02
CA HIS A 402 10.38 0.99 35.30
C HIS A 402 11.73 0.43 35.74
N ASP A 403 11.89 -0.89 35.79
CA ASP A 403 13.14 -1.56 36.16
C ASP A 403 14.27 -1.17 35.21
N ALA A 404 13.99 -1.05 33.90
CA ALA A 404 14.95 -0.55 32.91
C ALA A 404 15.34 0.92 33.16
N ALA A 405 14.42 1.74 33.67
CA ALA A 405 14.68 3.13 34.00
C ALA A 405 15.53 3.28 35.26
N THR A 406 15.16 2.59 36.34
CA THR A 406 15.75 2.77 37.67
C THR A 406 17.00 1.91 37.88
N GLY A 407 17.08 0.75 37.25
CA GLY A 407 18.13 -0.25 37.50
C GLY A 407 17.96 -1.00 38.83
N GLU A 408 16.81 -0.88 39.49
CA GLU A 408 16.49 -1.60 40.72
C GLU A 408 15.87 -2.97 40.39
N GLN A 409 16.38 -4.06 40.99
CA GLN A 409 15.75 -5.38 40.88
C GLN A 409 14.50 -5.41 41.77
N SER A 410 13.31 -5.34 41.19
CA SER A 410 12.08 -5.60 41.93
C SER A 410 12.03 -7.10 42.30
N PRO A 411 11.99 -7.48 43.58
CA PRO A 411 11.99 -8.89 43.97
C PRO A 411 10.61 -9.49 43.72
N LEU A 412 10.50 -10.46 42.83
CA LEU A 412 9.30 -11.30 42.74
C LEU A 412 9.62 -12.76 43.06
N ARG A 413 8.87 -13.25 44.06
CA ARG A 413 8.68 -14.68 44.34
C ARG A 413 7.88 -15.32 43.18
N PRO A 414 8.09 -16.63 42.94
CA PRO A 414 7.54 -17.36 41.80
C PRO A 414 6.02 -17.35 41.71
#